data_AF-A0A964Y7F8-F1
#
_entry.id   AF-A0A964Y7F8-F1
#
_cell.length_a   1.000
_cell.length_b   1.000
_cell.length_c   1.000
_cell.angle_alpha   90.00
_cell.angle_beta   90.00
_cell.angle_gamma   90.00
#
_symmetry.space_group_name_H-M   'P 1'
#
loop_
_entity.id
_entity.type
_entity.pdbx_description
1 polymer ?
#
loop_
_entity_poly.entity_id
_entity_poly.type
_entity_poly.pdbx_seq_one_letter_code
_entity_poly.pdbx_strand_id
1 'polypeptide(L)'
;MFEVDVGNKINYDHLIPQMRSTADLSAEERIIKIRSERWIGYALAQDAIAKLEFLFNHPKKLRMPNILIIGPTNNGKSMIVERFRRMHPPLQQVNEGVEEIPLLAMQMPSDP
;
A
#
# COMPACT_ATOMS: atom_id res chain seq x y z
N MET A 1 -45.82 -4.70 -16.65
CA MET A 1 -45.55 -3.25 -16.68
C MET A 1 -44.71 -2.96 -15.45
N PHE A 2 -43.39 -3.06 -15.58
CA PHE A 2 -42.45 -2.73 -14.52
C PHE A 2 -41.75 -1.46 -14.98
N GLU A 3 -42.10 -0.33 -14.37
CA GLU A 3 -41.36 0.91 -14.56
C GLU A 3 -39.95 0.69 -14.00
N VAL A 4 -38.99 0.66 -14.89
CA VAL A 4 -37.59 0.81 -14.55
C VAL A 4 -37.45 2.27 -14.15
N ASP A 5 -37.15 2.53 -12.87
CA ASP A 5 -36.89 3.88 -12.36
C ASP A 5 -35.65 4.46 -13.04
N VAL A 6 -35.86 5.17 -14.14
CA VAL A 6 -34.82 5.88 -14.88
C VAL A 6 -34.68 7.25 -14.24
N GLY A 7 -33.67 7.38 -13.39
CA GLY A 7 -32.93 8.63 -13.29
C GLY A 7 -33.22 9.49 -12.07
N ASN A 8 -32.90 8.97 -10.87
CA ASN A 8 -32.32 9.86 -9.88
C ASN A 8 -30.81 9.87 -10.10
N LYS A 9 -30.29 10.94 -10.71
CA LYS A 9 -28.84 11.12 -10.92
C LYS A 9 -28.21 11.31 -9.55
N ILE A 10 -27.72 10.22 -8.94
CA ILE A 10 -27.16 10.26 -7.59
C ILE A 10 -25.99 11.25 -7.59
N ASN A 11 -26.15 12.35 -6.85
CA ASN A 11 -25.13 13.38 -6.75
C ASN A 11 -24.07 12.97 -5.71
N TYR A 12 -22.83 12.80 -6.17
CA TYR A 12 -21.67 12.44 -5.36
C TYR A 12 -20.74 13.62 -5.03
N ASP A 13 -21.26 14.86 -4.98
CA ASP A 13 -20.44 16.04 -4.71
C ASP A 13 -19.82 16.05 -3.30
N HIS A 14 -20.44 15.35 -2.36
CA HIS A 14 -19.92 15.09 -1.02
C HIS A 14 -18.78 14.04 -0.99
N LEU A 15 -18.56 13.32 -2.08
CA LEU A 15 -17.45 12.38 -2.22
C LEU A 15 -16.25 13.07 -2.86
N ILE A 16 -15.06 12.67 -2.41
CA ILE A 16 -13.82 13.02 -3.12
C ILE A 16 -13.90 12.52 -4.57
N PRO A 17 -13.43 13.30 -5.57
CA PRO A 17 -13.63 12.99 -6.99
C PRO A 17 -13.18 11.57 -7.37
N GLN A 18 -12.08 11.11 -6.78
CA GLN A 18 -11.49 9.79 -7.02
C GLN A 18 -12.39 8.62 -6.60
N MET A 19 -13.35 8.84 -5.70
CA MET A 19 -14.24 7.81 -5.18
C MET A 19 -15.59 7.76 -5.88
N ARG A 20 -15.94 8.77 -6.70
CA ARG A 20 -17.24 8.84 -7.38
C ARG A 20 -17.45 7.64 -8.32
N SER A 21 -16.43 7.29 -9.12
CA SER A 21 -16.46 6.10 -9.98
C SER A 21 -16.62 4.78 -9.22
N THR A 22 -16.20 4.74 -7.95
CA THR A 22 -16.37 3.56 -7.09
C THR A 22 -17.80 3.48 -6.56
N ALA A 23 -18.49 4.61 -6.39
CA ALA A 23 -19.88 4.63 -5.94
C ALA A 23 -20.84 4.10 -7.00
N ASP A 24 -20.49 4.24 -8.28
CA ASP A 24 -21.23 3.70 -9.44
C ASP A 24 -21.08 2.19 -9.63
N LEU A 25 -20.13 1.54 -8.94
CA LEU A 25 -19.94 0.10 -9.04
C LEU A 25 -21.12 -0.67 -8.43
N SER A 26 -21.29 -1.92 -8.88
CA SER A 26 -22.27 -2.83 -8.28
C SER A 26 -22.02 -3.01 -6.77
N ALA A 27 -23.04 -3.46 -6.04
CA ALA A 27 -22.89 -3.72 -4.61
C ALA A 27 -21.75 -4.73 -4.32
N GLU A 28 -21.61 -5.76 -5.16
CA GLU A 28 -20.57 -6.80 -5.03
C GLU A 28 -19.16 -6.22 -5.21
N GLU A 29 -18.93 -5.46 -6.27
CA GLU A 29 -17.64 -4.82 -6.54
C GLU A 29 -17.28 -3.81 -5.43
N ARG A 30 -18.25 -3.06 -4.90
CA ARG A 30 -18.04 -2.16 -3.76
C ARG A 30 -17.63 -2.93 -2.51
N ILE A 31 -18.27 -4.07 -2.21
CA ILE A 31 -17.90 -4.92 -1.07
C ILE A 31 -16.46 -5.43 -1.20
N ILE A 32 -16.08 -5.93 -2.38
CA ILE A 32 -14.71 -6.40 -2.65
C ILE A 32 -13.73 -5.25 -2.40
N LYS A 33 -14.02 -4.05 -2.92
CA LYS A 33 -13.17 -2.88 -2.75
C LYS A 33 -13.11 -2.36 -1.32
N ILE A 34 -14.17 -2.51 -0.52
CA ILE A 34 -14.15 -2.16 0.92
C ILE A 34 -13.24 -3.12 1.70
N ARG A 35 -13.26 -4.40 1.34
CA ARG A 35 -12.46 -5.45 1.99
C ARG A 35 -11.00 -5.49 1.54
N SER A 36 -10.65 -4.83 0.43
CA SER A 36 -9.27 -4.77 -0.04
C SER A 36 -8.40 -3.98 0.93
N GLU A 37 -7.14 -4.40 1.10
CA GLU A 37 -6.14 -3.66 1.85
C GLU A 37 -5.92 -2.25 1.28
N ARG A 38 -5.79 -1.26 2.17
CA ARG A 38 -5.55 0.14 1.79
C ARG A 38 -4.39 0.73 2.58
N TRP A 39 -3.55 1.48 1.88
CA TRP A 39 -2.55 2.33 2.52
C TRP A 39 -3.25 3.51 3.19
N ILE A 40 -2.92 3.74 4.46
CA ILE A 40 -3.36 4.93 5.20
C ILE A 40 -2.10 5.68 5.63
N GLY A 41 -1.81 6.79 4.95
CA GLY A 41 -0.63 7.61 5.19
C GLY A 41 -0.81 8.60 6.32
N TYR A 42 -1.05 8.13 7.55
CA TYR A 42 -1.01 9.02 8.73
C TYR A 42 0.44 9.45 9.04
N ALA A 43 0.60 10.54 9.80
CA ALA A 43 1.91 11.19 10.01
C ALA A 43 3.04 10.22 10.38
N LEU A 44 2.84 9.39 11.41
CA LEU A 44 3.86 8.44 11.85
C LEU A 44 4.18 7.34 10.82
N ALA A 45 3.21 6.93 10.00
CA ALA A 45 3.48 5.99 8.91
C ALA A 45 4.32 6.63 7.81
N GLN A 46 4.07 7.91 7.49
CA GLN A 46 4.89 8.65 6.54
C GLN A 46 6.32 8.84 7.08
N ASP A 47 6.47 9.16 8.37
CA ASP A 47 7.79 9.27 9.02
C ASP A 47 8.57 7.94 8.98
N ALA A 48 7.88 6.82 9.18
CA ALA A 48 8.49 5.50 9.10
C ALA A 48 8.97 5.19 7.66
N ILE A 49 8.17 5.51 6.64
CA ILE A 49 8.57 5.40 5.23
C ILE A 49 9.78 6.29 4.94
N ALA A 50 9.79 7.54 5.38
CA ALA A 50 10.91 8.45 5.17
C ALA A 50 12.21 7.94 5.81
N LYS A 51 12.14 7.32 6.99
CA LYS A 51 13.30 6.69 7.64
C LYS A 51 13.78 5.45 6.86
N LEU A 52 12.87 4.66 6.30
CA LEU A 52 13.23 3.52 5.45
C LEU A 52 13.91 4.00 4.15
N GLU A 53 13.41 5.06 3.52
CA GLU A 53 14.06 5.70 2.36
C GLU A 53 15.47 6.19 2.68
N PHE A 54 15.66 6.81 3.85
CA PHE A 54 16.97 7.23 4.31
C PHE A 54 17.95 6.05 4.42
N LEU A 55 17.50 4.91 4.96
CA LEU A 55 18.32 3.70 5.08
C LEU A 55 18.62 3.08 3.72
N PHE A 56 17.63 3.04 2.83
CA PHE A 56 17.76 2.48 1.48
C PHE A 56 18.80 3.23 0.64
N ASN A 57 18.82 4.56 0.75
CA ASN A 57 19.79 5.41 0.06
C ASN A 57 21.12 5.59 0.83
N HIS A 58 21.28 4.95 2.00
CA HIS A 58 22.47 5.10 2.82
C HIS A 58 23.68 4.43 2.13
N PRO A 59 24.85 5.11 2.04
CA PRO A 59 26.04 4.48 1.48
C PRO A 59 26.47 3.28 2.31
N LYS A 60 26.95 2.22 1.64
CA LYS A 60 27.41 1.00 2.31
C LYS A 60 28.54 1.30 3.31
N LYS A 61 28.41 0.77 4.52
CA LYS A 61 29.40 0.88 5.60
C LYS A 61 29.55 -0.45 6.32
N LEU A 62 30.63 -0.58 7.09
CA LEU A 62 30.96 -1.79 7.86
C LEU A 62 29.83 -2.24 8.80
N ARG A 63 29.07 -1.29 9.34
CA ARG A 63 27.85 -1.53 10.12
C ARG A 63 26.73 -0.68 9.56
N MET A 64 25.81 -1.31 8.83
CA MET A 64 24.65 -0.62 8.30
C MET A 64 23.72 -0.18 9.44
N PRO A 65 23.16 1.05 9.38
CA PRO A 65 22.11 1.45 10.31
C PRO A 65 20.86 0.57 10.11
N ASN A 66 20.18 0.27 11.20
CA ASN A 66 18.96 -0.54 11.22
C ASN A 66 17.84 0.21 11.96
N ILE A 67 16.58 -0.10 11.62
CA ILE A 67 15.40 0.47 12.27
C ILE A 67 14.52 -0.63 12.86
N LEU A 68 13.95 -0.36 14.03
CA LEU A 68 12.92 -1.18 14.66
C LEU A 68 11.62 -0.38 14.73
N ILE A 69 10.56 -0.90 14.10
CA ILE A 69 9.22 -0.29 14.13
C ILE A 69 8.42 -0.93 15.27
N ILE A 70 8.17 -0.18 16.33
CA ILE A 70 7.41 -0.63 17.51
C ILE A 70 6.07 0.10 17.53
N GLY A 71 5.01 -0.65 17.83
CA GLY A 71 3.67 -0.09 18.06
C GLY A 71 2.67 -1.21 18.33
N PRO A 72 1.48 -0.89 18.87
CA PRO A 72 0.46 -1.90 19.15
C PRO A 72 0.01 -2.64 17.88
N THR A 73 -0.68 -3.77 18.05
CA THR A 73 -1.33 -4.47 16.94
C THR A 73 -2.29 -3.52 16.21
N ASN A 74 -2.53 -3.76 14.92
CA ASN A 74 -3.40 -2.95 14.07
C ASN A 74 -2.94 -1.49 13.83
N ASN A 75 -1.68 -1.16 14.11
CA ASN A 75 -1.07 0.15 13.78
C ASN A 75 -0.28 0.12 12.46
N GLY A 76 -0.71 -0.67 11.48
CA GLY A 76 -0.14 -0.60 10.13
C GLY A 76 1.34 -0.99 9.96
N LYS A 77 2.00 -1.61 10.95
CA LYS A 77 3.43 -1.99 10.84
C LYS A 77 3.74 -2.82 9.60
N SER A 78 2.97 -3.89 9.35
CA SER A 78 3.13 -4.71 8.14
C SER A 78 2.80 -3.93 6.87
N MET A 79 1.82 -3.02 6.94
CA MET A 79 1.41 -2.17 5.83
C MET A 79 2.47 -1.12 5.46
N ILE A 80 3.26 -0.63 6.43
CA ILE A 80 4.43 0.23 6.17
C ILE A 80 5.49 -0.53 5.38
N VAL A 81 5.85 -1.75 5.81
CA VAL A 81 6.82 -2.59 5.10
C VAL A 81 6.33 -2.93 3.69
N GLU A 82 5.06 -3.31 3.55
CA GLU A 82 4.47 -3.65 2.25
C GLU A 82 4.39 -2.44 1.32
N ARG A 83 4.02 -1.27 1.85
CA ARG A 83 4.01 -0.02 1.09
C ARG A 83 5.42 0.31 0.58
N PHE A 84 6.41 0.21 1.44
CA PHE A 84 7.81 0.45 1.08
C PHE A 84 8.28 -0.51 -0.01
N ARG A 85 7.98 -1.82 0.12
CA ARG A 85 8.27 -2.81 -0.93
C ARG A 85 7.64 -2.46 -2.27
N ARG A 86 6.36 -2.05 -2.29
CA ARG A 86 5.67 -1.64 -3.54
C ARG A 86 6.23 -0.37 -4.16
N MET A 87 6.88 0.50 -3.38
CA MET A 87 7.54 1.70 -3.87
C MET A 87 8.89 1.39 -4.55
N HIS A 88 9.49 0.23 -4.26
CA HIS A 88 10.76 -0.24 -4.80
C HIS A 88 10.58 -1.59 -5.52
N PRO A 89 9.84 -1.62 -6.66
CA PRO A 89 9.60 -2.85 -7.39
C PRO A 89 10.91 -3.43 -7.98
N PRO A 90 10.96 -4.74 -8.27
CA PRO A 90 12.08 -5.33 -9.01
C PRO A 90 12.33 -4.60 -10.32
N LEU A 91 13.61 -4.39 -10.64
CA LEU A 91 14.03 -3.79 -11.90
C LEU A 91 14.29 -4.92 -12.89
N GLN A 92 13.50 -4.97 -13.97
CA GLN A 92 13.76 -5.87 -15.08
C GLN A 92 14.89 -5.30 -15.94
N GLN A 93 16.04 -5.98 -15.96
CA GLN A 93 17.08 -5.67 -16.93
C GLN A 93 16.75 -6.35 -18.24
N VAL A 94 16.39 -5.54 -19.25
CA VAL A 94 15.85 -5.97 -20.55
C VAL A 94 16.78 -6.92 -21.32
N ASN A 95 18.08 -6.98 -20.98
CA ASN A 95 19.09 -7.65 -21.81
C ASN A 95 19.86 -8.81 -21.14
N GLU A 96 19.67 -9.08 -19.85
CA GLU A 96 20.54 -10.06 -19.14
C GLU A 96 19.81 -11.26 -18.55
N GLY A 97 18.47 -11.32 -18.61
CA GLY A 97 17.70 -12.38 -17.95
C GLY A 97 17.87 -12.38 -16.42
N VAL A 98 18.47 -11.33 -15.86
CA VAL A 98 18.68 -11.12 -14.43
C VAL A 98 17.61 -10.15 -13.93
N GLU A 99 16.91 -10.54 -12.87
CA GLU A 99 15.98 -9.68 -12.14
C GLU A 99 16.70 -9.10 -10.92
N GLU A 100 16.82 -7.77 -10.87
CA GLU A 100 17.40 -7.09 -9.72
C GLU A 100 16.30 -6.78 -8.71
N ILE A 101 16.38 -7.38 -7.53
CA ILE A 101 15.42 -7.19 -6.44
C ILE A 101 16.06 -6.27 -5.39
N PRO A 102 15.72 -4.97 -5.35
CA PRO A 102 16.37 -4.01 -4.46
C PRO A 102 15.97 -4.19 -2.99
N LEU A 103 14.83 -4.86 -2.73
CA LEU A 103 14.29 -5.04 -1.40
C LEU A 103 13.71 -6.44 -1.19
N LEU A 104 14.19 -7.13 -0.15
CA LEU A 104 13.62 -8.37 0.34
C LEU A 104 12.87 -8.13 1.65
N ALA A 105 11.57 -8.43 1.67
CA ALA A 105 10.76 -8.42 2.88
C ALA A 105 10.55 -9.86 3.36
N MET A 106 10.85 -10.13 4.63
CA MET A 106 10.68 -11.44 5.24
C MET A 106 9.81 -11.34 6.48
N GLN A 107 8.91 -12.30 6.66
CA GLN A 107 8.21 -12.51 7.92
C GLN A 107 9.03 -13.44 8.79
N MET A 108 9.17 -13.08 10.06
CA MET A 108 9.80 -13.95 11.04
C MET A 108 8.84 -15.12 11.32
N PRO A 109 9.30 -16.38 11.23
CA PRO A 109 8.47 -17.52 11.56
C PRO A 109 8.06 -17.47 13.03
N SER A 110 6.88 -18.02 13.33
CA SER A 110 6.31 -18.05 14.67
C SER A 110 7.14 -18.89 15.65
N ASP A 111 7.90 -19.86 15.12
CA ASP A 111 8.74 -20.79 15.85
C ASP A 111 10.15 -20.83 15.24
N PRO A 112 11.22 -21.03 16.04
CA PRO A 112 12.61 -21.09 15.57
C PRO A 112 12.96 -22.34 14.75
#